data_AF-A0A2U9T8W3-F1
#
_entry.id   AF-A0A2U9T8W3-F1
#
_cell.length_a   1.000
_cell.length_b   1.000
_cell.length_c   1.000
_cell.angle_alpha   90.00
_cell.angle_beta   90.00
_cell.angle_gamma   90.00
#
_symmetry.space_group_name_H-M   'P 1'
#
loop_
_entity.id
_entity.type
_entity.pdbx_description
1 polymer ?
#
loop_
_entity_poly.entity_id
_entity_poly.type
_entity_poly.pdbx_seq_one_letter_code
_entity_poly.pdbx_strand_id
1 'polypeptide(L)'
;MSFALAGCANGSGHQDSGQEDHGDVAMERVMIVGSAETPDPVLARVRELEARGLVKDVVVRESFPVQIELRAARAVIDELEAMPRKGGLR
;
A
#
# COMPACT_ATOMS: atom_id res chain seq x y z
N MET A 1 2.75 1.38 -58.61
CA MET A 1 4.04 1.38 -57.90
C MET A 1 3.77 1.15 -56.44
N SER A 2 4.20 -0.01 -55.95
CA SER A 2 4.25 -0.40 -54.53
C SER A 2 5.11 0.55 -53.70
N PHE A 3 4.86 0.60 -52.38
CA PHE A 3 5.77 0.64 -51.21
C PHE A 3 4.89 1.12 -50.02
N ALA A 4 4.30 0.25 -49.17
CA ALA A 4 4.85 -0.66 -48.15
C ALA A 4 5.33 0.02 -46.85
N LEU A 5 4.95 -0.64 -45.73
CA LEU A 5 5.34 -0.51 -44.31
C LEU A 5 4.59 0.53 -43.46
N ALA A 6 3.74 0.16 -42.51
CA ALA A 6 3.94 -0.67 -41.30
C ALA A 6 4.70 0.09 -40.20
N GLY A 7 4.00 0.33 -39.09
CA GLY A 7 4.53 0.97 -37.89
C GLY A 7 3.49 0.96 -36.77
N CYS A 8 3.09 -0.22 -36.30
CA CYS A 8 2.39 -0.39 -35.04
C CYS A 8 3.37 -0.12 -33.89
N ALA A 9 3.10 0.87 -33.04
CA ALA A 9 3.70 0.93 -31.71
C ALA A 9 2.74 0.27 -30.71
N ASN A 10 2.91 -1.05 -30.60
CA ASN A 10 2.57 -1.91 -29.48
C ASN A 10 3.14 -1.25 -28.19
N GLY A 11 2.40 -1.02 -27.10
CA GLY A 11 1.91 -2.04 -26.19
C GLY A 11 2.69 -1.98 -24.86
N SER A 12 1.96 -2.10 -23.74
CA SER A 12 2.43 -2.30 -22.36
C SER A 12 2.83 -1.02 -21.58
N GLY A 13 2.37 -0.77 -20.35
CA GLY A 13 1.83 -1.67 -19.35
C GLY A 13 0.49 -1.21 -18.78
N HIS A 14 -0.47 -2.12 -18.89
CA HIS A 14 -1.39 -2.44 -17.82
C HIS A 14 -0.63 -2.42 -16.48
N GLN A 15 -0.93 -1.46 -15.61
CA GLN A 15 -0.65 -1.61 -14.18
C GLN A 15 -1.79 -2.44 -13.63
N ASP A 16 -1.67 -3.75 -13.86
CA ASP A 16 -2.16 -4.77 -12.96
C ASP A 16 -1.50 -4.52 -11.60
N SER A 17 -2.22 -3.84 -10.72
CA SER A 17 -1.97 -3.94 -9.29
C SER A 17 -3.16 -4.73 -8.77
N GLY A 18 -3.01 -6.06 -8.78
CA GLY A 18 -4.04 -7.02 -8.44
C GLY A 18 -4.83 -6.60 -7.21
N GLN A 19 -6.14 -6.45 -7.39
CA GLN A 19 -7.09 -6.42 -6.30
C GLN A 19 -8.11 -7.53 -6.55
N GLU A 20 -7.61 -8.74 -6.40
CA GLU A 20 -8.42 -9.92 -6.21
C GLU A 20 -8.95 -9.96 -4.78
N ASP A 21 -10.10 -10.65 -4.63
CA ASP A 21 -10.69 -11.23 -3.41
C ASP A 21 -11.94 -10.50 -2.89
N HIS A 22 -13.14 -10.87 -3.39
CA HIS A 22 -13.99 -11.99 -2.95
C HIS A 22 -14.42 -11.87 -1.48
N GLY A 23 -15.74 -11.81 -1.29
CA GLY A 23 -16.36 -11.33 -0.06
C GLY A 23 -16.12 -12.24 1.13
N ASP A 24 -15.49 -11.68 2.16
CA ASP A 24 -15.82 -11.86 3.57
C ASP A 24 -15.18 -10.67 4.30
N VAL A 25 -15.99 -9.70 4.76
CA VAL A 25 -15.57 -8.44 5.44
C VAL A 25 -14.35 -7.72 4.80
N ALA A 26 -14.54 -7.12 3.61
CA ALA A 26 -13.54 -6.40 2.79
C ALA A 26 -12.31 -5.83 3.55
N MET A 27 -11.30 -6.68 3.76
CA MET A 27 -9.98 -6.27 4.25
C MET A 27 -9.10 -6.03 3.03
N GLU A 28 -8.69 -4.79 2.83
CA GLU A 28 -7.84 -4.38 1.72
C GLU A 28 -6.37 -4.52 2.13
N ARG A 29 -5.55 -5.08 1.22
CA ARG A 29 -4.09 -5.05 1.36
C ARG A 29 -3.58 -3.70 0.88
N VAL A 30 -2.89 -2.99 1.76
CA VAL A 30 -2.31 -1.68 1.46
C VAL A 30 -0.87 -1.62 1.96
N MET A 31 -0.06 -0.82 1.28
CA MET A 31 1.27 -0.45 1.74
C MET A 31 1.22 0.97 2.33
N ILE A 32 1.45 1.07 3.63
CA ILE A 32 1.51 2.33 4.36
C ILE A 32 2.96 2.68 4.63
N VAL A 33 3.32 3.93 4.38
CA VAL A 33 4.64 4.47 4.75
C VAL A 33 4.57 4.97 6.19
N GLY A 34 5.48 4.49 7.03
CA GLY A 34 5.67 4.92 8.40
C GLY A 34 6.22 6.35 8.51
N SER A 35 6.43 6.81 9.75
CA SER A 35 7.04 8.11 10.01
C SER A 35 8.57 7.99 9.99
N ALA A 36 9.25 9.04 9.53
CA ALA A 36 10.71 9.15 9.69
C ALA A 36 11.13 9.48 11.14
N GLU A 37 10.18 9.58 12.08
CA GLU A 37 10.42 9.85 13.50
C GLU A 37 10.77 8.57 14.28
N THR A 38 11.59 8.69 15.32
CA THR A 38 11.99 7.56 16.19
C THR A 38 11.59 7.84 17.64
N PRO A 39 10.79 6.97 18.29
CA PRO A 39 10.13 5.78 17.74
C PRO A 39 8.99 6.15 16.77
N ASP A 40 8.77 5.32 15.75
CA ASP A 40 7.77 5.57 14.70
C ASP A 40 6.33 5.47 15.27
N PRO A 41 5.54 6.56 15.30
CA PRO A 41 4.17 6.55 15.80
C PRO A 41 3.21 5.70 14.95
N VAL A 42 3.45 5.58 13.64
CA VAL A 42 2.63 4.76 12.73
C VAL A 42 2.88 3.29 13.02
N LEU A 43 4.14 2.89 13.19
CA LEU A 43 4.48 1.51 13.54
C LEU A 43 3.87 1.10 14.89
N ALA A 44 3.89 2.00 15.89
CA ALA A 44 3.24 1.76 17.17
C ALA A 44 1.74 1.52 17.00
N ARG A 45 1.07 2.34 16.18
CA ARG A 45 -0.37 2.21 15.91
C ARG A 45 -0.72 0.92 15.16
N VAL A 46 0.07 0.54 14.16
CA VAL A 46 -0.12 -0.72 13.42
C VAL A 46 -0.04 -1.92 14.36
N ARG A 47 0.96 -1.97 15.26
CA ARG A 47 1.09 -3.05 16.25
C ARG A 47 -0.10 -3.12 17.21
N GLU A 48 -0.64 -1.97 17.63
CA GLU A 48 -1.85 -1.94 18.47
C GLU A 48 -3.08 -2.51 17.73
N LEU A 49 -3.25 -2.14 16.46
CA LEU A 49 -4.37 -2.61 15.65
C LEU A 49 -4.25 -4.09 15.28
N GLU A 50 -3.03 -4.58 15.07
CA GLU A 50 -2.73 -6.00 14.92
C GLU A 50 -3.08 -6.78 16.20
N ALA A 51 -2.67 -6.29 17.37
CA ALA A 51 -3.01 -6.90 18.65
C ALA A 51 -4.53 -6.95 18.91
N ARG A 52 -5.27 -5.99 18.34
CA ARG A 52 -6.75 -5.93 18.39
C ARG A 52 -7.42 -6.80 17.32
N GLY A 53 -6.67 -7.41 16.41
CA GLY A 53 -7.18 -8.21 15.29
C GLY A 53 -7.85 -7.39 14.17
N LEU A 54 -7.66 -6.07 14.17
CA LEU A 54 -8.18 -5.15 13.15
C LEU A 54 -7.29 -5.08 11.90
N VAL A 55 -6.02 -5.45 12.07
CA VAL A 55 -5.02 -5.53 11.01
C VAL A 55 -4.45 -6.95 10.98
N LYS A 56 -4.23 -7.48 9.79
CA LYS A 56 -3.64 -8.80 9.54
C LYS A 56 -2.53 -8.69 8.51
N ASP A 57 -1.74 -9.75 8.36
CA ASP A 57 -0.67 -9.84 7.35
C ASP A 57 0.30 -8.63 7.38
N VAL A 58 0.72 -8.23 8.58
CA VAL A 58 1.65 -7.10 8.76
C VAL A 58 3.06 -7.51 8.36
N VAL A 59 3.60 -6.84 7.34
CA VAL A 59 4.97 -6.99 6.86
C VAL A 59 5.67 -5.65 6.95
N VAL A 60 6.62 -5.54 7.88
CA VAL A 60 7.47 -4.36 8.03
C VAL A 60 8.72 -4.54 7.17
N ARG A 61 8.96 -3.61 6.26
CA ARG A 61 10.16 -3.54 5.44
C ARG A 61 11.13 -2.57 6.07
N GLU A 62 12.38 -2.99 6.21
CA GLU A 62 13.48 -2.19 6.76
C GLU A 62 13.94 -1.11 5.75
N SER A 63 13.09 -0.14 5.48
CA SER A 63 13.36 1.03 4.64
C SER A 63 13.34 2.33 5.47
N PHE A 64 13.82 3.43 4.88
CA PHE A 64 13.76 4.75 5.51
C PHE A 64 13.10 5.77 4.56
N PRO A 65 11.87 6.25 4.87
CA PRO A 65 11.00 5.84 5.99
C PRO A 65 10.54 4.37 5.88
N VAL A 66 10.16 3.78 7.02
CA VAL A 66 9.70 2.38 7.12
C VAL A 66 8.50 2.17 6.21
N GLN A 67 8.45 1.04 5.50
CA GLN A 67 7.27 0.66 4.71
C GLN A 67 6.59 -0.52 5.40
N ILE A 68 5.28 -0.44 5.56
CA ILE A 68 4.48 -1.40 6.28
C ILE A 68 3.37 -1.86 5.35
N GLU A 69 3.45 -3.09 4.87
CA GLU A 69 2.37 -3.73 4.14
C GLU A 69 1.44 -4.40 5.15
N LEU A 70 0.13 -4.18 5.03
CA LEU A 70 -0.84 -4.71 5.98
C LEU A 70 -2.20 -4.91 5.31
N ARG A 71 -3.02 -5.79 5.87
CA ARG A 71 -4.42 -5.98 5.50
C ARG A 71 -5.34 -5.45 6.58
N ALA A 72 -6.20 -4.50 6.23
CA ALA A 72 -7.14 -3.93 7.19
C ALA A 72 -8.43 -3.46 6.51
N ALA A 73 -9.46 -3.21 7.31
CA ALA A 73 -10.66 -2.56 6.81
C ALA A 73 -10.34 -1.13 6.33
N ARG A 74 -11.04 -0.65 5.30
CA ARG A 74 -10.80 0.68 4.72
C ARG A 74 -10.77 1.81 5.74
N ALA A 75 -11.68 1.78 6.72
CA ALA A 75 -11.72 2.77 7.80
C ALA A 75 -10.43 2.82 8.65
N VAL A 76 -9.80 1.67 8.88
CA VAL A 76 -8.53 1.56 9.61
C VAL A 76 -7.37 2.05 8.76
N ILE A 77 -7.40 1.74 7.46
CA ILE A 77 -6.42 2.25 6.50
C ILE A 77 -6.48 3.78 6.46
N ASP A 78 -7.67 4.36 6.30
CA ASP A 78 -7.86 5.81 6.26
C ASP A 78 -7.40 6.47 7.58
N GLU A 79 -7.61 5.83 8.73
CA GLU A 79 -7.10 6.30 10.04
C GLU A 79 -5.57 6.34 10.07
N LEU A 80 -4.92 5.26 9.63
CA LEU A 80 -3.46 5.15 9.57
C LEU A 80 -2.87 6.12 8.54
N GLU A 81 -3.55 6.31 7.41
CA GLU A 81 -3.14 7.24 6.37
C GLU A 81 -3.29 8.71 6.77
N ALA A 82 -4.29 9.03 7.59
CA ALA A 82 -4.55 10.36 8.12
C ALA A 82 -3.58 10.75 9.25
N MET A 83 -2.81 9.80 9.81
CA MET A 83 -1.79 10.13 10.80
C MET A 83 -0.75 11.09 10.20
N PRO A 84 -0.28 12.10 10.97
CA PRO A 84 0.70 13.06 10.48
C PRO A 84 2.03 12.37 10.20
N ARG A 85 2.29 12.03 8.94
CA ARG A 85 3.55 11.45 8.47
C ARG A 85 4.49 12.62 8.14
N LYS A 86 5.53 12.84 8.95
CA LYS A 86 6.61 13.75 8.54
C LYS A 86 7.49 13.03 7.52
N GLY A 87 7.43 13.47 6.26
CA GLY A 87 8.32 12.98 5.19
C GLY A 87 7.65 12.39 3.95
N GLY A 88 6.30 12.34 3.89
CA GLY A 88 5.60 11.94 2.67
C GLY A 88 5.64 13.06 1.62
N LEU A 89 6.51 12.91 0.60
CA LEU A 89 6.44 13.71 -0.62
C LEU A 89 5.04 13.52 -1.23
N ARG A 90 4.29 14.62 -1.31
CA ARG A 90 3.02 14.70 -2.06
C ARG A 90 3.29 14.74 -3.56
#